data_AF-A0A3A9GHY6-F1
#
_entry.id   AF-A0A3A9GHY6-F1
#
_cell.length_a   1.000
_cell.length_b   1.000
_cell.length_c   1.000
_cell.angle_alpha   90.00
_cell.angle_beta   90.00
_cell.angle_gamma   90.00
#
_symmetry.space_group_name_H-M   'P 1'
#
loop_
_entity.id
_entity.type
_entity.pdbx_description
1 polymer ?
#
loop_
_entity_poly.entity_id
_entity_poly.type
_entity_poly.pdbx_seq_one_letter_code
_entity_poly.pdbx_strand_id
1 'polypeptide(L)'
;MELDIIRKELDKLGQSLDYIILLRLSLAILVGEVKEERQLPIYQSAREEKIYNFQKSFAEQTGADSESLVNIFRELIASAIRIEKNMDHYRIEVEEADIKAVKQELNTSNQILSDFIIHMDSVKEILLKNGIAGDKFLVSLSEYYKSMFNSSEN
;
A
#
# COMPACT_ATOMS: atom_id res chain seq x y z
N MET A 1 18.26 18.93 -12.84
CA MET A 1 17.62 17.61 -12.57
C MET A 1 18.33 16.47 -13.29
N GLU A 2 19.05 15.65 -12.52
CA GLU A 2 19.75 14.46 -13.02
C GLU A 2 18.89 13.19 -12.88
N LEU A 3 19.04 12.25 -13.81
CA LEU A 3 18.28 10.99 -13.82
C LEU A 3 18.47 10.16 -12.55
N ASP A 4 19.67 10.19 -11.97
CA ASP A 4 19.99 9.41 -10.77
C ASP A 4 19.28 9.94 -9.52
N ILE A 5 18.93 11.23 -9.48
CA ILE A 5 18.12 11.81 -8.39
C ILE A 5 16.71 11.23 -8.44
N ILE A 6 16.11 11.15 -9.63
CA ILE A 6 14.77 10.58 -9.82
C ILE A 6 14.77 9.09 -9.45
N ARG A 7 15.79 8.35 -9.87
CA ARG A 7 15.94 6.92 -9.54
C ARG A 7 16.01 6.68 -8.03
N LYS A 8 16.73 7.51 -7.29
CA LYS A 8 16.79 7.41 -5.82
C LYS A 8 15.42 7.57 -5.16
N GLU A 9 14.60 8.51 -5.64
CA GLU A 9 13.23 8.66 -5.11
C GLU A 9 12.33 7.47 -5.52
N LEU A 10 12.50 6.93 -6.73
CA LEU A 10 11.80 5.69 -7.13
C LEU A 10 12.21 4.51 -6.24
N ASP A 11 13.50 4.34 -5.96
CA ASP A 11 14.02 3.26 -5.10
C ASP A 11 13.47 3.38 -3.68
N LYS A 12 13.38 4.60 -3.14
CA LYS A 12 12.78 4.86 -1.82
C LYS A 12 11.29 4.50 -1.79
N LEU A 13 10.53 4.85 -2.84
CA LEU A 13 9.14 4.44 -2.97
C LEU A 13 9.00 2.91 -3.09
N GLY A 14 9.89 2.28 -3.86
CA GLY A 14 9.96 0.82 -3.99
C GLY A 14 10.20 0.13 -2.65
N GLN A 15 11.21 0.57 -1.90
CA GLN A 15 11.49 0.06 -0.56
C GLN A 15 10.31 0.26 0.40
N SER A 16 9.59 1.39 0.27
CA SER A 16 8.38 1.64 1.07
C SER A 16 7.28 0.63 0.75
N LEU A 17 7.11 0.28 -0.54
CA LEU A 17 6.16 -0.76 -0.95
C LEU A 17 6.52 -2.13 -0.39
N ASP A 18 7.80 -2.51 -0.36
CA ASP A 18 8.23 -3.79 0.21
C ASP A 18 7.77 -3.96 1.67
N TYR A 19 7.97 -2.92 2.50
CA TYR A 19 7.52 -2.95 3.90
C TYR A 19 6.00 -2.92 4.04
N ILE A 20 5.28 -2.15 3.20
CA ILE A 20 3.81 -2.14 3.20
C ILE A 20 3.26 -3.53 2.84
N ILE A 21 3.86 -4.21 1.86
CA ILE A 21 3.47 -5.56 1.46
C ILE A 21 3.75 -6.54 2.59
N LEU A 22 4.92 -6.47 3.22
CA LEU A 22 5.27 -7.30 4.39
C LEU A 22 4.22 -7.16 5.50
N LEU A 23 3.90 -5.93 5.90
CA LEU A 23 2.89 -5.65 6.93
C LEU A 23 1.49 -6.11 6.51
N ARG A 24 1.14 -5.98 5.23
CA ARG A 24 -0.15 -6.48 4.72
C ARG A 24 -0.23 -8.01 4.78
N LEU A 25 0.86 -8.71 4.48
CA LEU A 25 0.91 -10.18 4.54
C LEU A 25 0.92 -10.68 5.98
N SER A 26 1.54 -9.98 6.93
CA SER A 26 1.46 -10.36 8.35
C SER A 26 0.03 -10.28 8.88
N LEU A 27 -0.76 -9.30 8.44
CA LEU A 27 -2.20 -9.24 8.74
C LEU A 27 -3.00 -10.38 8.11
N ALA A 28 -2.55 -10.95 6.99
CA ALA A 28 -3.22 -12.10 6.37
C ALA A 28 -3.16 -13.36 7.24
N ILE A 29 -2.12 -13.51 8.06
CA ILE A 29 -2.02 -14.59 9.05
C ILE A 29 -3.17 -14.46 10.05
N LEU A 30 -3.36 -13.28 10.65
CA LEU A 30 -4.45 -13.02 11.60
C LEU A 30 -5.84 -13.18 10.95
N VAL A 31 -5.99 -12.81 9.67
CA VAL A 31 -7.23 -13.07 8.93
C VAL A 31 -7.49 -14.57 8.82
N GLY A 32 -6.46 -15.37 8.53
CA GLY A 32 -6.55 -16.82 8.49
C GLY A 32 -6.97 -17.43 9.83
N GLU A 33 -6.34 -17.00 10.93
CA GLU A 33 -6.70 -17.42 12.29
C GLU A 33 -8.20 -17.17 12.58
N VAL A 34 -8.65 -15.93 12.37
CA VAL A 34 -10.05 -15.55 12.60
C VAL A 34 -11.01 -16.36 11.72
N LYS A 35 -10.63 -16.66 10.47
CA LYS A 35 -11.46 -17.45 9.57
C LYS A 35 -11.51 -18.92 9.99
N GLU A 36 -10.42 -19.52 10.44
CA GLU A 36 -10.40 -20.88 11.00
C GLU A 36 -11.29 -20.98 12.25
N GLU A 37 -11.10 -20.06 13.20
CA GLU A 37 -11.87 -20.02 14.45
C GLU A 37 -13.37 -19.90 14.21
N ARG A 38 -13.77 -19.10 13.22
CA ARG A 38 -15.16 -18.81 12.89
C ARG A 38 -15.72 -19.67 11.76
N GLN A 39 -14.94 -20.63 11.25
CA GLN A 39 -15.29 -21.48 10.10
C GLN A 39 -15.76 -20.68 8.88
N LEU A 40 -15.12 -19.54 8.61
CA LEU A 40 -15.41 -18.69 7.47
C LEU A 40 -14.67 -19.19 6.22
N PRO A 41 -15.23 -18.97 5.02
CA PRO A 41 -14.55 -19.33 3.78
C PRO A 41 -13.31 -18.47 3.57
N ILE A 42 -12.22 -19.11 3.11
CA ILE A 42 -10.96 -18.43 2.72
C ILE A 42 -11.24 -17.41 1.61
N TYR A 43 -11.96 -17.81 0.57
CA TYR A 43 -12.30 -16.92 -0.54
C TYR A 43 -13.67 -16.27 -0.33
N GLN A 44 -13.72 -14.93 -0.38
CA GLN A 44 -14.94 -14.13 -0.25
C GLN A 44 -15.04 -13.17 -1.43
N SER A 45 -15.65 -13.60 -2.54
CA SER A 45 -15.71 -12.83 -3.80
C SER A 45 -16.14 -11.38 -3.61
N ALA A 46 -17.19 -11.13 -2.82
CA ALA A 46 -17.68 -9.78 -2.56
C ALA A 46 -16.65 -8.86 -1.88
N ARG A 47 -15.72 -9.41 -1.09
CA ARG A 47 -14.62 -8.62 -0.49
C ARG A 47 -13.60 -8.24 -1.54
N GLU A 48 -13.21 -9.20 -2.39
CA GLU A 48 -12.18 -8.98 -3.40
C GLU A 48 -12.66 -8.06 -4.53
N GLU A 49 -13.92 -8.21 -4.96
CA GLU A 49 -14.54 -7.30 -5.92
C GLU A 49 -14.54 -5.84 -5.43
N LYS A 50 -14.83 -5.62 -4.13
CA LYS A 50 -14.74 -4.28 -3.54
C LYS A 50 -13.32 -3.71 -3.62
N ILE A 51 -12.29 -4.54 -3.42
CA ILE A 51 -10.89 -4.11 -3.55
C ILE A 51 -10.59 -3.72 -5.00
N TYR A 52 -10.95 -4.57 -5.97
CA TYR A 52 -10.71 -4.28 -7.37
C TYR A 52 -11.44 -3.02 -7.85
N ASN A 53 -12.68 -2.82 -7.43
CA ASN A 53 -13.45 -1.62 -7.75
C ASN A 53 -12.83 -0.37 -7.14
N PHE A 54 -12.30 -0.46 -5.92
CA PHE A 54 -11.55 0.64 -5.32
C PHE A 54 -10.29 0.97 -6.13
N GLN A 55 -9.52 -0.03 -6.57
CA GLN A 55 -8.33 0.20 -7.41
C GLN A 55 -8.69 0.84 -8.76
N LYS A 56 -9.79 0.39 -9.39
CA LYS A 56 -10.28 0.99 -10.63
C LYS A 56 -10.67 2.45 -10.45
N SER A 57 -11.43 2.76 -9.40
CA SER A 57 -11.82 4.14 -9.08
C SER A 57 -10.60 5.01 -8.75
N PHE A 58 -9.60 4.47 -8.05
CA PHE A 58 -8.36 5.18 -7.76
C PHE A 58 -7.58 5.47 -9.05
N ALA A 59 -7.48 4.51 -9.96
CA ALA A 59 -6.85 4.67 -11.27
C ALA A 59 -7.50 5.80 -12.08
N GLU A 60 -8.83 5.77 -12.20
CA GLU A 60 -9.61 6.79 -12.92
C GLU A 60 -9.37 8.20 -12.36
N GLN A 61 -9.28 8.34 -11.02
CA GLN A 61 -9.05 9.63 -10.37
C GLN A 61 -7.62 10.14 -10.54
N THR A 62 -6.63 9.26 -10.58
CA THR A 62 -5.21 9.63 -10.45
C THR A 62 -4.40 9.52 -11.75
N GLY A 63 -4.94 8.88 -12.78
CA GLY A 63 -4.21 8.61 -14.04
C GLY A 63 -3.25 7.43 -13.94
N ALA A 64 -3.26 6.69 -12.83
CA ALA A 64 -2.54 5.43 -12.74
C ALA A 64 -3.18 4.39 -13.68
N ASP A 65 -2.38 3.44 -14.18
CA ASP A 65 -2.89 2.37 -15.02
C ASP A 65 -3.79 1.41 -14.21
N SER A 66 -5.04 1.31 -14.63
CA SER A 66 -6.07 0.55 -13.91
C SER A 66 -5.77 -0.95 -13.89
N GLU A 67 -5.30 -1.49 -15.01
CA GLU A 67 -4.98 -2.91 -15.12
C GLU A 67 -3.82 -3.29 -14.21
N SER A 68 -2.75 -2.49 -14.21
CA SER A 68 -1.60 -2.68 -13.32
C SER A 68 -1.99 -2.67 -11.85
N LEU A 69 -2.79 -1.70 -11.39
CA LEU A 69 -3.23 -1.65 -10.00
C LEU A 69 -4.09 -2.86 -9.62
N VAL A 70 -5.02 -3.26 -10.49
CA VAL A 70 -5.85 -4.44 -10.25
C VAL A 70 -4.99 -5.71 -10.21
N ASN A 71 -4.01 -5.85 -11.09
CA ASN A 71 -3.12 -7.01 -11.14
C ASN A 71 -2.25 -7.11 -9.89
N ILE A 72 -1.69 -5.99 -9.41
CA ILE A 72 -0.94 -5.96 -8.15
C ILE A 72 -1.82 -6.45 -6.99
N PHE A 73 -3.03 -5.89 -6.85
CA PHE A 73 -3.91 -6.30 -5.77
C PHE A 73 -4.39 -7.76 -5.90
N ARG A 74 -4.59 -8.25 -7.13
CA ARG A 74 -4.90 -9.67 -7.36
C ARG A 74 -3.79 -10.58 -6.82
N GLU A 75 -2.52 -10.24 -7.07
CA GLU A 75 -1.40 -11.01 -6.55
C GLU A 75 -1.26 -10.90 -5.02
N LEU A 76 -1.53 -9.74 -4.44
CA LEU A 76 -1.56 -9.55 -2.99
C LEU A 76 -2.68 -10.35 -2.31
N ILE A 77 -3.84 -10.49 -2.97
CA ILE A 77 -4.95 -11.32 -2.51
C ILE A 77 -4.59 -12.80 -2.67
N ALA A 78 -4.04 -13.20 -3.81
CA ALA A 78 -3.60 -14.57 -4.04
C ALA A 78 -2.54 -15.01 -3.01
N SER A 79 -1.63 -14.11 -2.65
CA SER A 79 -0.63 -14.33 -1.60
C SER A 79 -1.27 -14.53 -0.23
N ALA A 80 -2.25 -13.69 0.14
CA ALA A 80 -3.01 -13.86 1.38
C ALA A 80 -3.74 -15.21 1.41
N ILE A 81 -4.41 -15.61 0.32
CA ILE A 81 -5.08 -16.91 0.21
C ILE A 81 -4.09 -18.08 0.40
N ARG A 82 -2.84 -17.97 -0.11
CA ARG A 82 -1.81 -19.00 0.10
C ARG A 82 -1.42 -19.11 1.57
N ILE A 83 -1.32 -17.98 2.28
CA ILE A 83 -1.07 -17.94 3.72
C ILE A 83 -2.22 -18.64 4.46
N GLU A 84 -3.46 -18.22 4.20
CA GLU A 84 -4.67 -18.74 4.85
C GLU A 84 -4.90 -20.25 4.60
N LYS A 85 -4.43 -20.78 3.46
CA LYS A 85 -4.49 -22.22 3.16
C LYS A 85 -3.42 -23.05 3.86
N ASN A 86 -2.41 -22.40 4.44
CA ASN A 86 -1.23 -23.05 5.03
C ASN A 86 -0.98 -22.53 6.45
N MET A 87 -2.05 -22.34 7.24
CA MET A 87 -1.94 -21.75 8.58
C MET A 87 -1.01 -22.53 9.52
N ASP A 88 -0.95 -23.85 9.39
CA ASP A 88 -0.03 -24.68 10.18
C ASP A 88 1.45 -24.24 10.03
N HIS A 89 1.85 -23.74 8.86
CA HIS A 89 3.20 -23.21 8.63
C HIS A 89 3.49 -21.93 9.43
N TYR A 90 2.45 -21.15 9.75
CA TYR A 90 2.56 -19.86 10.42
C TYR A 90 2.32 -19.94 11.93
N ARG A 91 2.00 -21.13 12.47
CA ARG A 91 1.88 -21.39 13.91
C ARG A 91 3.27 -21.59 14.54
N ILE A 92 4.07 -20.54 14.47
CA ILE A 92 5.43 -20.50 15.01
C ILE A 92 5.39 -19.73 16.33
N GLU A 93 6.00 -20.29 17.37
CA GLU A 93 6.14 -19.60 18.65
C GLU A 93 7.11 -18.42 18.49
N VAL A 94 6.68 -17.24 18.95
CA VAL A 94 7.48 -16.01 18.94
C VAL A 94 7.60 -15.52 20.37
N GLU A 95 8.83 -15.23 20.81
CA GLU A 95 9.06 -14.76 22.17
C GLU A 95 8.44 -13.37 22.39
N GLU A 96 7.74 -13.20 23.52
CA GLU A 96 7.13 -11.91 23.87
C GLU A 96 8.17 -10.78 23.93
N ALA A 97 9.41 -11.11 24.34
CA ALA A 97 10.53 -10.17 24.39
C ALA A 97 10.88 -9.60 23.00
N ASP A 98 10.86 -10.44 21.96
CA ASP A 98 11.15 -10.01 20.58
C ASP A 98 10.06 -9.06 20.05
N ILE A 99 8.79 -9.38 20.32
CA ILE A 99 7.67 -8.50 19.96
C ILE A 99 7.77 -7.16 20.70
N LYS A 100 8.12 -7.18 21.98
CA LYS A 100 8.30 -5.98 22.78
C LYS A 100 9.46 -5.12 22.28
N ALA A 101 10.54 -5.74 21.80
CA ALA A 101 11.71 -5.03 21.27
C ALA A 101 11.39 -4.20 20.03
N VAL A 102 10.47 -4.66 19.16
CA VAL A 102 10.10 -3.95 17.92
C VAL A 102 8.85 -3.06 18.07
N LYS A 103 8.11 -3.19 19.19
CA LYS A 103 6.80 -2.55 19.39
C LYS A 103 6.81 -1.04 19.17
N GLN A 104 7.82 -0.34 19.68
CA GLN A 104 7.91 1.11 19.55
C GLN A 104 8.05 1.54 18.09
N GLU A 105 8.95 0.89 17.33
CA GLU A 105 9.18 1.21 15.91
C GLU A 105 7.95 0.88 15.05
N LEU A 106 7.26 -0.23 15.33
CA LEU A 106 6.02 -0.57 14.64
C LEU A 106 4.90 0.43 14.93
N ASN A 107 4.76 0.88 16.18
CA ASN A 107 3.78 1.90 16.55
C ASN A 107 4.07 3.24 15.84
N THR A 108 5.33 3.68 15.85
CA THR A 108 5.77 4.89 15.14
C THR A 108 5.51 4.76 13.64
N SER A 109 5.87 3.63 13.03
CA SER A 109 5.65 3.36 11.62
C SER A 109 4.16 3.39 11.26
N ASN A 110 3.30 2.80 12.11
CA ASN A 110 1.85 2.82 11.90
C ASN A 110 1.26 4.24 12.00
N GLN A 111 1.76 5.06 12.93
CA GLN A 111 1.35 6.46 13.02
C GLN A 111 1.79 7.25 11.78
N ILE A 112 3.05 7.13 11.36
CA ILE A 112 3.58 7.80 10.16
C ILE A 112 2.80 7.36 8.92
N LEU A 113 2.47 6.08 8.78
CA LEU A 113 1.66 5.59 7.67
C LEU A 113 0.26 6.20 7.68
N SER A 114 -0.35 6.34 8.86
CA SER A 114 -1.67 6.98 9.01
C SER A 114 -1.61 8.46 8.59
N ASP A 115 -0.60 9.19 9.05
CA ASP A 115 -0.40 10.60 8.70
C ASP A 115 -0.12 10.76 7.19
N PHE A 116 0.70 9.88 6.62
CA PHE A 116 0.95 9.84 5.18
C PHE A 116 -0.35 9.65 4.37
N ILE A 117 -1.20 8.69 4.75
CA ILE A 117 -2.48 8.45 4.07
C ILE A 117 -3.37 9.70 4.15
N ILE A 118 -3.48 10.32 5.32
CA ILE A 118 -4.27 11.55 5.52
C ILE A 118 -3.77 12.67 4.60
N HIS A 119 -2.46 12.88 4.52
CA HIS A 119 -1.89 13.90 3.65
C HIS A 119 -2.10 13.58 2.17
N MET A 120 -1.94 12.33 1.75
CA MET A 120 -2.18 11.92 0.36
C MET A 120 -3.66 12.03 -0.04
N ASP A 121 -4.58 11.72 0.86
CA ASP A 121 -6.01 11.96 0.63
C ASP A 121 -6.31 13.45 0.51
N SER A 122 -5.68 14.30 1.33
CA SER A 122 -5.80 15.76 1.19
C SER A 122 -5.30 16.26 -0.16
N VAL A 123 -4.12 15.80 -0.63
CA VAL A 123 -3.61 16.12 -1.97
C VAL A 123 -4.61 15.70 -3.04
N LYS A 124 -5.15 14.48 -2.93
CA LYS A 124 -6.13 13.95 -3.86
C LYS A 124 -7.38 14.82 -3.92
N GLU A 125 -7.94 15.18 -2.76
CA GLU A 125 -9.10 16.05 -2.67
C GLU A 125 -8.86 17.44 -3.25
N ILE A 126 -7.71 18.05 -2.97
CA ILE A 126 -7.36 19.38 -3.48
C ILE A 126 -7.33 19.38 -5.00
N LEU A 127 -6.65 18.39 -5.60
CA LEU A 127 -6.54 18.28 -7.06
C LEU A 127 -7.91 18.01 -7.70
N LEU A 128 -8.69 17.07 -7.15
CA LEU A 128 -10.03 16.77 -7.67
C LEU A 128 -10.99 17.95 -7.57
N LYS A 129 -10.97 18.72 -6.46
CA LYS A 129 -11.78 19.95 -6.30
C LYS A 129 -11.43 21.03 -7.34
N ASN A 130 -10.19 21.03 -7.82
CA ASN A 130 -9.72 21.94 -8.87
C ASN A 130 -9.96 21.38 -10.29
N GLY A 131 -10.71 20.29 -10.43
CA GLY A 131 -10.99 19.65 -11.73
C GLY A 131 -9.79 18.92 -12.34
N ILE A 132 -8.77 18.59 -11.53
CA ILE A 132 -7.58 17.84 -11.94
C ILE A 132 -7.79 16.36 -11.57
N ALA A 133 -7.97 15.52 -12.59
CA ALA A 133 -8.16 14.08 -12.48
C ALA A 133 -7.48 13.34 -13.66
N GLY A 134 -7.40 12.01 -13.58
CA GLY A 134 -6.77 11.18 -14.62
C GLY A 134 -5.32 11.58 -14.86
N ASP A 135 -4.87 11.56 -16.10
CA ASP A 135 -3.47 11.89 -16.47
C ASP A 135 -3.02 13.27 -15.97
N LYS A 136 -3.93 14.25 -15.88
CA LYS A 136 -3.60 15.59 -15.36
C LYS A 136 -3.18 15.53 -13.89
N PHE A 137 -3.75 14.61 -13.12
CA PHE A 137 -3.36 14.38 -11.73
C PHE A 137 -1.92 13.88 -11.65
N LEU A 138 -1.60 12.83 -12.41
CA LEU A 138 -0.26 12.27 -12.49
C LEU A 138 0.78 13.31 -12.94
N VAL A 139 0.46 14.08 -13.98
CA VAL A 139 1.31 15.18 -14.48
C VAL A 139 1.51 16.27 -13.41
N SER A 140 0.47 16.59 -12.63
CA SER A 140 0.58 17.59 -11.55
C SER A 140 1.58 17.16 -10.47
N LEU A 141 1.59 15.88 -10.11
CA LEU A 141 2.59 15.34 -9.18
C LEU A 141 4.00 15.29 -9.80
N SER A 142 4.10 15.01 -11.11
CA SER A 142 5.39 15.08 -11.81
C SER A 142 5.98 16.50 -11.79
N GLU A 143 5.15 17.54 -11.96
CA GLU A 143 5.63 18.93 -11.88
C GLU A 143 6.03 19.32 -10.44
N TYR A 144 5.38 18.76 -9.41
CA TYR A 144 5.86 18.87 -8.03
C TYR A 144 7.29 18.34 -7.88
N TYR A 145 7.55 17.08 -8.29
CA TYR A 145 8.89 16.50 -8.22
C TYR A 145 9.93 17.32 -8.99
N LYS A 146 9.57 17.77 -10.20
CA LYS A 146 10.44 18.65 -11.00
C LYS A 146 10.78 19.95 -10.26
N SER A 147 9.81 20.60 -9.62
CA SER A 147 10.05 21.81 -8.82
C SER A 147 10.91 21.54 -7.58
N MET A 148 10.69 20.42 -6.90
CA MET A 148 11.46 19.99 -5.73
C MET A 148 12.94 19.81 -6.08
N PHE A 149 13.22 19.11 -7.18
CA PHE A 149 14.60 18.83 -7.61
C PHE A 149 15.31 20.06 -8.18
N ASN A 150 14.59 21.00 -8.80
CA ASN A 150 15.18 22.25 -9.28
C ASN A 150 15.43 23.26 -8.13
N SER A 151 14.66 23.18 -7.04
CA SER A 151 14.83 24.07 -5.88
C SER A 151 15.98 23.66 -4.96
N SER A 152 16.52 22.44 -5.14
CA SER A 152 17.66 21.92 -4.37
C SER A 152 19.02 22.28 -4.99
N GLU A 153 19.04 23.04 -6.10
CA GLU A 153 20.23 23.56 -6.78
C GLU A 153 20.57 25.03 -6.39
N ASN A 154 19.83 25.66 -5.46
CA ASN A 154 20.10 26.99 -4.88
C ASN A 154 20.34 26.93 -3.37
#